data_AF-A0A7X6ZU11-F1
#
_entry.id   AF-A0A7X6ZU11-F1
#
_cell.length_a   1.000
_cell.length_b   1.000
_cell.length_c   1.000
_cell.angle_alpha   90.00
_cell.angle_beta   90.00
_cell.angle_gamma   90.00
#
_symmetry.space_group_name_H-M   'P 1'
#
loop_
_entity.id
_entity.type
_entity.pdbx_description
1 polymer ?
#
loop_
_entity_poly.entity_id
_entity_poly.type
_entity_poly.pdbx_seq_one_letter_code
_entity_poly.pdbx_strand_id
1 'polypeptide(L)' 'MKSKKTVVISIILLLIFAGKALAWSSIFDQESPVRVDKTWTVKFNLPVDVNTVSSNTAYITDTGNNAFPVEYKLRDNDTT' A
#
# COMPACT_ATOMS: atom_id res chain seq x y z
N MET A 1 16.14 -54.24 -12.73
CA MET A 1 15.95 -53.39 -11.52
C MET A 1 16.51 -51.96 -11.64
N LYS A 2 17.03 -51.52 -12.81
CA LYS A 2 17.62 -50.19 -13.00
C LYS A 2 16.63 -49.12 -13.50
N SER A 3 15.53 -49.50 -14.16
CA SER A 3 14.55 -48.56 -14.74
C SER A 3 13.60 -47.92 -13.72
N LYS A 4 13.29 -48.60 -12.61
CA LYS A 4 12.36 -48.09 -11.58
C LYS A 4 12.94 -46.90 -10.80
N LYS A 5 14.27 -46.84 -10.61
CA LYS A 5 14.94 -45.74 -9.90
C LYS A 5 14.99 -44.45 -10.73
N THR A 6 15.18 -44.58 -12.05
CA THR A 6 15.24 -43.44 -12.97
C THR A 6 13.88 -42.72 -13.10
N VAL A 7 12.77 -43.48 -13.13
CA VAL A 7 11.41 -42.90 -13.23
C VAL A 7 11.07 -42.06 -11.99
N VAL A 8 11.44 -42.53 -10.80
CA VAL A 8 11.18 -41.81 -9.54
C VAL A 8 11.95 -40.49 -9.47
N ILE A 9 13.21 -40.48 -9.96
CA ILE A 9 14.03 -39.26 -9.98
C ILE A 9 13.43 -38.22 -10.93
N SER A 10 12.91 -38.62 -12.09
CA SER A 10 12.27 -37.69 -13.03
C SER A 10 10.97 -37.09 -12.47
N ILE A 11 10.19 -37.85 -11.69
CA ILE A 11 8.97 -37.35 -11.05
C ILE A 11 9.29 -36.33 -9.96
N ILE A 12 10.32 -36.57 -9.16
CA ILE A 12 10.79 -35.63 -8.13
C ILE A 12 11.31 -34.34 -8.78
N LEU A 13 12.05 -34.45 -9.88
CA LEU A 13 12.57 -33.28 -10.60
C LEU A 13 11.44 -32.42 -11.20
N LEU A 14 10.35 -33.05 -11.68
CA LEU A 14 9.19 -32.36 -12.23
C LEU A 14 8.40 -31.58 -11.16
N LEU A 15 8.27 -32.15 -9.96
CA LEU A 15 7.58 -31.51 -8.82
C LEU A 15 8.32 -30.26 -8.31
N ILE A 16 9.65 -30.24 -8.39
CA ILE A 16 10.47 -29.07 -7.97
C ILE A 16 10.33 -27.91 -8.96
N PHE A 17 10.14 -28.19 -10.25
CA PHE A 17 9.96 -27.16 -11.27
C PHE A 17 8.55 -26.53 -11.23
N ALA A 18 7.52 -27.29 -10.85
CA ALA A 18 6.15 -26.78 -10.74
C ALA A 18 5.95 -25.78 -9.58
N GLY A 19 6.73 -25.90 -8.49
CA GLY A 19 6.60 -25.02 -7.32
C GLY A 19 7.00 -23.55 -7.55
N LYS A 20 7.68 -23.24 -8.65
CA LYS A 20 8.13 -21.87 -8.97
C LYS A 20 7.06 -21.04 -9.70
N ALA A 21 6.01 -21.67 -10.24
CA ALA A 21 5.01 -21.01 -11.08
C ALA A 21 3.84 -20.37 -10.30
N LEU A 22 3.83 -20.49 -8.96
CA LEU A 22 2.82 -19.88 -8.09
C LEU A 22 3.32 -18.64 -7.34
N ALA A 23 4.36 -17.98 -7.85
CA ALA A 23 4.60 -16.59 -7.50
C ALA A 23 3.54 -15.74 -8.24
N TRP A 24 2.30 -15.77 -7.75
CA TRP A 24 1.35 -14.70 -8.02
C TRP A 24 1.99 -13.43 -7.48
N SER A 25 2.69 -12.70 -8.36
CA SER A 25 3.03 -11.31 -8.10
C SER A 25 1.70 -10.62 -7.82
N SER A 26 1.53 -10.11 -6.60
CA SER A 26 0.43 -9.25 -6.23
C SER A 26 0.37 -8.09 -7.22
N ILE A 27 -0.52 -8.19 -8.21
CA ILE A 27 -0.89 -7.07 -9.11
C ILE A 27 -1.49 -5.89 -8.28
N PHE A 28 -1.74 -6.11 -6.99
CA PHE A 28 -2.19 -5.11 -6.03
C PHE A 28 -1.10 -4.13 -5.57
N ASP A 29 0.19 -4.40 -5.80
CA ASP A 29 1.28 -3.46 -5.43
C ASP A 29 1.73 -2.59 -6.61
N GLN A 30 0.87 -2.36 -7.60
CA GLN A 30 1.10 -1.23 -8.50
C GLN A 30 0.71 0.04 -7.72
N GLU A 31 1.63 0.50 -6.86
CA GLU A 31 1.62 1.85 -6.32
C GLU A 31 1.61 2.81 -7.51
N SER A 32 0.42 3.19 -7.94
CA SER A 32 0.26 4.31 -8.85
C SER A 32 0.89 5.50 -8.13
N PRO A 33 1.92 6.16 -8.69
CA PRO A 33 2.57 7.26 -8.02
C PRO A 33 1.51 8.30 -7.70
N VAL A 34 1.19 8.43 -6.42
CA VAL A 34 0.22 9.42 -5.95
C VAL A 34 0.81 10.77 -6.34
N ARG A 35 0.10 11.51 -7.18
CA ARG A 35 0.57 12.81 -7.63
C ARG A 35 0.80 13.72 -6.42
N VAL A 36 1.96 14.36 -6.37
CA VAL A 36 2.37 15.26 -5.27
C VAL A 36 1.52 16.54 -5.20
N ASP A 37 0.78 16.87 -6.26
CA ASP A 37 -0.12 18.02 -6.35
C ASP A 37 -1.58 17.68 -6.03
N LYS A 38 -1.83 16.49 -5.46
CA LYS A 38 -3.18 16.06 -5.11
C LYS A 38 -3.70 16.82 -3.89
N THR A 39 -4.93 17.31 -3.98
CA THR A 39 -5.67 17.83 -2.83
C THR A 39 -6.58 16.75 -2.26
N TRP A 40 -6.52 16.52 -0.95
CA TRP A 40 -7.45 15.66 -0.23
C TRP A 40 -8.46 16.49 0.57
N THR A 41 -9.70 16.03 0.61
CA THR A 41 -10.75 16.61 1.47
C THR A 41 -11.18 15.56 2.48
N VAL A 42 -11.04 15.88 3.76
CA VAL A 42 -11.49 15.04 4.87
C VAL A 42 -12.70 15.71 5.52
N LYS A 43 -13.80 14.96 5.70
CA LYS A 43 -15.00 15.44 6.37
C LYS A 43 -15.12 14.77 7.74
N PHE A 44 -15.22 15.60 8.77
CA PHE A 44 -15.45 15.15 10.13
C PHE A 44 -16.95 15.11 10.42
N ASN A 45 -17.38 14.14 11.22
CA ASN A 45 -18.76 14.02 11.71
C ASN A 45 -19.03 14.89 12.94
N LEU A 46 -17.98 15.48 13.52
CA LEU A 46 -18.02 16.39 14.66
C LEU A 46 -17.28 17.69 14.30
N PRO A 47 -17.62 18.81 14.95
CA PRO A 47 -16.88 20.05 14.81
C PRO A 47 -15.39 19.87 15.14
N VAL A 48 -14.53 20.51 14.36
CA VAL A 48 -13.09 20.53 14.60
C VAL A 48 -12.73 21.88 15.24
N ASP A 49 -12.01 21.85 16.36
CA ASP A 49 -11.43 23.08 16.92
C ASP A 49 -10.24 23.50 16.07
N VAL A 50 -10.41 24.60 15.32
CA VAL A 50 -9.39 25.17 14.42
C VAL A 50 -8.07 25.44 15.14
N ASN A 51 -8.10 25.79 16.42
CA ASN A 51 -6.89 26.10 17.19
C ASN A 51 -6.01 24.87 17.46
N THR A 52 -6.56 23.66 17.29
CA THR A 52 -5.84 22.40 17.49
C THR A 52 -5.21 21.87 16.19
N VAL A 53 -5.53 22.47 15.04
CA VAL A 53 -4.99 22.04 13.75
C VAL A 53 -3.69 22.78 13.48
N SER A 54 -2.62 22.01 13.42
CA SER A 54 -1.25 22.47 13.18
C SER A 54 -0.53 21.53 12.21
N SER A 55 0.69 21.87 11.80
CA SER A 55 1.58 20.98 11.03
C SER A 55 1.88 19.65 11.73
N ASN A 56 1.65 19.57 13.04
CA ASN A 56 1.84 18.34 13.81
C ASN A 56 0.57 17.49 13.87
N THR A 57 -0.57 18.06 13.51
CA THR A 57 -1.89 17.40 13.53
C THR A 57 -2.20 16.75 12.18
N ALA A 58 -1.78 17.37 11.08
CA ALA A 58 -1.94 16.84 9.73
C ALA A 58 -0.61 16.96 8.95
N TYR A 59 -0.09 15.81 8.51
CA TYR A 59 1.17 15.71 7.78
C TYR A 59 1.14 14.47 6.88
N ILE A 60 2.06 14.41 5.91
CA ILE A 60 2.27 13.24 5.06
C ILE A 60 3.51 12.53 5.56
N THR A 61 3.49 11.20 5.61
CA THR A 61 4.69 10.39 5.82
C THR A 61 4.99 9.51 4.62
N ASP A 62 6.28 9.31 4.35
CA ASP A 62 6.72 8.24 3.44
C ASP A 62 6.77 6.88 4.16
N THR A 63 7.16 5.84 3.41
CA THR A 63 7.34 4.48 3.94
C THR A 63 8.49 4.35 4.95
N GLY A 64 9.35 5.37 5.04
CA GLY A 64 10.42 5.50 6.03
C GLY A 64 10.04 6.32 7.26
N ASN A 65 8.76 6.72 7.41
CA ASN A 65 8.26 7.60 8.47
C ASN A 65 8.84 9.03 8.45
N ASN A 66 9.38 9.50 7.32
CA ASN A 66 9.77 10.90 7.19
C ASN A 66 8.51 11.76 7.03
N ALA A 67 8.32 12.75 7.91
CA ALA A 67 7.17 13.63 7.88
C ALA A 67 7.39 14.87 7.02
N PHE A 68 6.37 15.25 6.25
CA PHE A 68 6.35 16.43 5.39
C PHE A 68 5.20 17.36 5.78
N PRO A 69 5.47 18.68 5.95
CA PRO A 69 4.42 19.64 6.23
C PRO A 69 3.47 19.78 5.04
N VAL A 70 2.20 20.07 5.32
CA VAL A 70 1.17 20.32 4.30
C VAL A 70 0.49 21.66 4.52
N GLU A 71 0.09 22.32 3.44
CA GLU A 71 -0.86 23.42 3.52
C GLU A 71 -2.27 22.85 3.75
N TYR A 72 -3.00 23.39 4.72
CA TYR A 72 -4.37 22.98 5.02
C TYR A 72 -5.31 24.19 5.04
N LYS A 73 -6.57 23.93 4.67
CA LYS A 73 -7.67 24.89 4.78
C LYS A 73 -8.85 24.21 5.45
N LEU A 74 -9.27 24.73 6.59
CA LEU A 74 -10.51 24.32 7.26
C LEU A 74 -11.65 25.17 6.70
N ARG A 75 -12.77 24.52 6.41
CA ARG A 75 -14.01 25.18 6.00
C ARG A 75 -15.11 24.64 6.89
N ASP A 76 -15.85 25.55 7.52
CA ASP A 76 -17.09 25.19 8.19
C ASP A 76 -18.11 24.78 7.14
N ASN A 77 -18.81 23.68 7.41
CA ASN A 77 -19.88 23.20 6.53
C ASN A 77 -21.24 23.83 6.91
N ASP A 78 -21.26 24.77 7.86
CA ASP A 78 -22.44 25.44 8.43
C ASP A 78 -22.92 26.64 7.61
N THR A 79 -22.93 26.50 6.27
CA THR A 79 -23.71 27.38 5.40
C THR A 79 -24.82 26.58 4.73
N THR A 80 -25.88 26.32 5.49
CA THR A 80 -27.25 26.14 4.95
C THR A 80 -28.27 26.70 5.91
#